data_AF-N4TKP2-F1
#
_entry.id   AF-N4TKP2-F1
#
_cell.length_a   1.000
_cell.length_b   1.000
_cell.length_c   1.000
_cell.angle_alpha   90.00
_cell.angle_beta   90.00
_cell.angle_gamma   90.00
#
_symmetry.space_group_name_H-M   'P 1'
#
loop_
_entity.id
_entity.type
_entity.pdbx_description
1 polymer ?
#
loop_
_entity_poly.entity_id
_entity_poly.type
_entity_poly.pdbx_seq_one_letter_code
_entity_poly.pdbx_strand_id
1 'polypeptide(L)'
;MASIQEAEQIVRRLTRKYGFLNEQMMDDIEQFNAQYRREIDENWLAMESAVSHSVKIGARFVFELLQNAEDNIFKKAHAEKALPFVCFKIYPNKIIVECNEDGFTEPDLQAICAVGQSTKSASHGYIGAKGIGFKSVFIAASRVHIQSGNFSFEFRHNKTDPGIGMVRPIWVSPAETIPSPLTRTTLYIHDQGDPDEIQHLKRIISMQFDDLQETCLLFLHKLEQISLEFYGENGELERSKYFRKHKIDDYRVSLETTSGAHGVETTQSQIYHITRQMATNLARSDNRELPDTEEAKNTSSKAEVVLAFPITDSSEPLITQKNQDLFAFLPLRRSDYKFLIHSDFDTNANRQDIVTTSRRNLDLRGWIAWPMFLPSSDTSSDAFWSGLDHEIQSLMKKAPVLKSRNRIDMRLVGDVVILASDAKDAEGHPLFDDPTKDLYLSPSYSQKAIDILEGYGLGRLNIQTFLN
;
A
#
# COMPACT_ATOMS: atom_id res chain seq x y z
N MET A 1 -17.35 25.13 9.34
CA MET A 1 -16.12 24.90 10.12
C MET A 1 -16.33 25.56 11.47
N ALA A 2 -15.97 24.88 12.56
CA ALA A 2 -16.02 25.46 13.91
C ALA A 2 -15.09 26.67 14.01
N SER A 3 -15.46 27.71 14.74
CA SER A 3 -14.58 28.79 15.15
C SER A 3 -13.47 28.28 16.09
N ILE A 4 -12.41 29.07 16.31
CA ILE A 4 -11.32 28.71 17.24
C ILE A 4 -11.86 28.48 18.66
N GLN A 5 -12.80 29.31 19.12
CA GLN A 5 -13.42 29.16 20.45
C GLN A 5 -14.25 27.88 20.55
N GLU A 6 -15.01 27.52 19.51
CA GLU A 6 -15.76 26.27 19.48
C GLU A 6 -14.82 25.06 19.44
N ALA A 7 -13.75 25.12 18.62
CA ALA A 7 -12.74 24.07 18.56
C ALA A 7 -12.06 23.84 19.91
N GLU A 8 -11.71 24.92 20.63
CA GLU A 8 -11.18 24.86 21.99
C GLU A 8 -12.16 24.22 22.97
N GLN A 9 -13.43 24.61 22.91
CA GLN A 9 -14.47 24.04 23.77
C GLN A 9 -14.68 22.54 23.50
N ILE A 10 -14.65 22.12 22.23
CA ILE A 10 -14.73 20.71 21.85
C ILE A 10 -13.54 19.93 22.43
N VAL A 11 -12.30 20.41 22.22
CA VAL A 11 -11.11 19.78 22.78
C VAL A 11 -11.21 19.68 24.29
N ARG A 12 -11.52 20.78 24.99
CA ARG A 12 -11.67 20.79 26.45
C ARG A 12 -12.77 19.86 26.95
N ARG A 13 -13.89 19.74 26.22
CA ARG A 13 -14.96 18.79 26.53
C ARG A 13 -14.46 17.36 26.42
N LEU A 14 -13.72 17.03 25.38
CA LEU A 14 -13.14 15.69 25.20
C LEU A 14 -12.03 15.43 26.22
N THR A 15 -11.19 16.41 26.55
CA THR A 15 -10.22 16.30 27.65
C THR A 15 -10.89 15.90 28.95
N ARG A 16 -12.06 16.49 29.29
CA ARG A 16 -12.84 16.12 30.48
C ARG A 16 -13.47 14.73 30.38
N LYS A 17 -14.04 14.40 29.21
CA LYS A 17 -14.64 13.09 28.95
C LYS A 17 -13.63 11.95 29.11
N TYR A 18 -12.40 12.16 28.64
CA TYR A 18 -11.31 11.20 28.70
C TYR A 18 -10.34 11.47 29.87
N GLY A 19 -10.71 12.33 30.83
CA GLY A 19 -9.83 12.74 31.91
C GLY A 19 -10.55 13.14 33.18
N PHE A 20 -10.70 12.19 34.11
CA PHE A 20 -10.18 12.27 35.49
C PHE A 20 -10.32 10.89 36.14
N LEU A 21 -9.24 10.11 36.22
CA LEU A 21 -9.07 9.00 37.17
C LEU A 21 -7.63 9.08 37.67
N ASN A 22 -7.45 9.63 38.88
CA ASN A 22 -6.18 9.56 39.59
C ASN A 22 -6.14 8.26 40.43
N GLU A 23 -4.98 7.94 41.02
CA GLU A 23 -4.78 6.71 41.81
C GLU A 23 -5.85 6.55 42.91
N GLN A 24 -6.21 7.65 43.56
CA GLN A 24 -7.24 7.68 44.60
C GLN A 24 -8.67 7.44 44.06
N MET A 25 -9.00 7.98 42.89
CA MET A 25 -10.26 7.70 42.19
C MET A 25 -10.32 6.28 41.64
N MET A 26 -9.17 5.72 41.26
CA MET A 26 -9.02 4.33 40.82
C MET A 26 -9.26 3.37 41.98
N ASP A 27 -8.77 3.71 43.18
CA ASP A 27 -9.05 2.98 44.43
C ASP A 27 -10.52 3.15 44.87
N ASP A 28 -11.09 4.35 44.71
CA ASP A 28 -12.52 4.61 44.98
C ASP A 28 -13.44 3.82 44.03
N ILE A 29 -13.08 3.67 42.75
CA ILE A 29 -13.80 2.81 41.79
C ILE A 29 -13.72 1.35 42.21
N GLU A 30 -12.56 0.89 42.67
CA GLU A 30 -12.40 -0.49 43.16
C GLU A 30 -13.29 -0.76 44.39
N GLN A 31 -13.35 0.18 45.33
CA GLN A 31 -14.24 0.11 46.49
C GLN A 31 -15.72 0.17 46.11
N PHE A 32 -16.10 0.98 45.12
CA PHE A 32 -17.49 1.19 44.72
C PHE A 32 -18.03 0.08 43.81
N ASN A 33 -17.22 -0.34 42.82
CA ASN A 33 -17.55 -1.44 41.91
C ASN A 33 -16.27 -1.99 41.24
N ALA A 34 -15.72 -3.03 41.86
CA ALA A 34 -14.54 -3.75 41.39
C ALA A 34 -14.65 -4.27 39.94
N GLN A 35 -15.86 -4.47 39.40
CA GLN A 35 -16.04 -4.90 38.00
C GLN A 35 -15.66 -3.80 37.00
N TYR A 36 -15.98 -2.54 37.28
CA TYR A 36 -15.56 -1.42 36.42
C TYR A 36 -14.05 -1.20 36.46
N ARG A 37 -13.42 -1.39 37.62
CA ARG A 37 -11.95 -1.35 37.73
C ARG A 37 -11.31 -2.42 36.84
N ARG A 38 -11.83 -3.65 36.90
CA ARG A 38 -11.36 -4.75 36.04
C ARG A 38 -11.55 -4.46 34.55
N GLU A 39 -12.69 -3.91 34.13
CA GLU A 39 -12.90 -3.57 32.71
C GLU A 39 -11.91 -2.51 32.21
N ILE A 40 -11.52 -1.55 33.05
CA ILE A 40 -10.49 -0.55 32.73
C ILE A 40 -9.11 -1.22 32.62
N ASP A 41 -8.75 -2.06 33.58
CA ASP A 41 -7.47 -2.78 33.61
C ASP A 41 -7.35 -3.86 32.50
N GLU A 42 -8.47 -4.47 32.08
CA GLU A 42 -8.53 -5.42 30.96
C GLU A 42 -8.39 -4.70 29.62
N ASN A 43 -9.09 -3.59 29.41
CA ASN A 43 -8.92 -2.74 28.22
C ASN A 43 -7.49 -2.17 28.15
N TRP A 44 -6.90 -1.89 29.29
CA TRP A 44 -5.51 -1.50 29.43
C TRP A 44 -4.53 -2.59 28.97
N LEU A 45 -4.63 -3.79 29.55
CA LEU A 45 -3.77 -4.92 29.21
C LEU A 45 -3.91 -5.29 27.74
N ALA A 46 -5.12 -5.15 27.18
CA ALA A 46 -5.37 -5.33 25.76
C ALA A 46 -4.66 -4.27 24.89
N MET A 47 -4.65 -3.00 25.31
CA MET A 47 -3.93 -1.93 24.61
C MET A 47 -2.41 -2.13 24.71
N GLU A 48 -1.88 -2.42 25.90
CA GLU A 48 -0.45 -2.64 26.13
C GLU A 48 0.05 -3.89 25.39
N SER A 49 -0.73 -4.98 25.40
CA SER A 49 -0.46 -6.18 24.62
C SER A 49 -0.49 -5.90 23.12
N ALA A 50 -1.46 -5.12 22.62
CA ALA A 50 -1.56 -4.78 21.20
C ALA A 50 -0.44 -3.84 20.73
N VAL A 51 -0.09 -2.84 21.54
CA VAL A 51 1.06 -1.96 21.29
C VAL A 51 2.35 -2.77 21.38
N SER A 52 2.54 -3.61 22.39
CA SER A 52 3.72 -4.49 22.55
C SER A 52 3.88 -5.50 21.42
N HIS A 53 2.78 -6.11 20.94
CA HIS A 53 2.78 -6.93 19.73
C HIS A 53 3.15 -6.13 18.48
N SER A 54 2.68 -4.89 18.37
CA SER A 54 3.06 -3.96 17.30
C SER A 54 4.51 -3.47 17.43
N VAL A 55 5.06 -3.38 18.66
CA VAL A 55 6.42 -2.95 19.01
C VAL A 55 7.45 -4.06 18.81
N LYS A 56 7.09 -5.33 19.04
CA LYS A 56 7.98 -6.49 18.78
C LYS A 56 8.37 -6.63 17.32
N ILE A 57 7.73 -5.87 16.45
CA ILE A 57 8.03 -5.81 15.06
C ILE A 57 8.32 -4.33 14.75
N GLY A 58 9.57 -4.00 14.46
CA GLY A 58 9.94 -2.72 13.82
C GLY A 58 9.34 -2.54 12.42
N ALA A 59 8.22 -3.18 12.12
CA ALA A 59 7.49 -3.04 10.88
C ALA A 59 6.61 -1.80 11.00
N ARG A 60 7.11 -0.77 10.32
CA ARG A 60 6.29 0.04 9.42
C ARG A 60 5.56 1.24 10.01
N PHE A 61 6.19 1.93 10.97
CA PHE A 61 5.79 3.27 11.45
C PHE A 61 5.45 4.25 10.31
N VAL A 62 6.31 4.34 9.29
CA VAL A 62 6.09 5.23 8.11
C VAL A 62 4.78 4.92 7.41
N PHE A 63 4.39 3.65 7.39
CA PHE A 63 3.24 3.21 6.63
C PHE A 63 1.93 3.36 7.37
N GLU A 64 1.94 3.28 8.70
CA GLU A 64 0.79 3.71 9.51
C GLU A 64 0.48 5.19 9.25
N LEU A 65 1.52 6.03 9.14
CA LEU A 65 1.34 7.44 8.77
C LEU A 65 0.81 7.58 7.33
N LEU A 66 1.31 6.77 6.39
CA LEU A 66 0.83 6.77 5.00
C LEU A 66 -0.63 6.32 4.90
N GLN A 67 -1.04 5.29 5.64
CA GLN A 67 -2.44 4.84 5.71
C GLN A 67 -3.34 5.91 6.32
N ASN A 68 -2.89 6.57 7.39
CA ASN A 68 -3.63 7.68 7.97
C ASN A 68 -3.86 8.80 6.94
N ALA A 69 -2.86 9.10 6.09
CA ALA A 69 -3.02 10.07 5.01
C ALA A 69 -3.93 9.57 3.87
N GLU A 70 -3.83 8.30 3.46
CA GLU A 70 -4.69 7.70 2.43
C GLU A 70 -6.17 7.64 2.84
N ASP A 71 -6.44 7.46 4.14
CA ASP A 71 -7.80 7.41 4.68
C ASP A 71 -8.50 8.77 4.71
N ASN A 72 -7.77 9.87 4.53
CA ASN A 72 -8.31 11.22 4.55
C ASN A 72 -9.29 11.51 3.41
N ILE A 73 -9.98 12.65 3.52
CA ILE A 73 -10.90 13.18 2.52
C ILE A 73 -10.25 14.40 1.87
N PHE A 74 -10.23 14.44 0.53
CA PHE A 74 -9.53 15.47 -0.26
C PHE A 74 -10.47 16.30 -1.13
N LYS A 75 -11.73 16.53 -0.71
CA LYS A 75 -12.72 17.24 -1.54
C LYS A 75 -12.31 18.69 -1.81
N LYS A 76 -11.73 19.38 -0.82
CA LYS A 76 -11.23 20.74 -0.96
C LYS A 76 -10.06 20.81 -1.92
N ALA A 77 -9.09 19.90 -1.80
CA ALA A 77 -7.97 19.81 -2.73
C ALA A 77 -8.45 19.61 -4.17
N HIS A 78 -9.39 18.68 -4.39
CA HIS A 78 -9.98 18.47 -5.72
C HIS A 78 -10.74 19.70 -6.24
N ALA A 79 -11.48 20.41 -5.38
CA ALA A 79 -12.19 21.64 -5.75
C ALA A 79 -11.21 22.75 -6.21
N GLU A 80 -10.02 22.79 -5.63
CA GLU A 80 -8.92 23.70 -6.00
C GLU A 80 -8.05 23.17 -7.15
N LYS A 81 -8.40 22.02 -7.74
CA LYS A 81 -7.59 21.30 -8.75
C LYS A 81 -6.17 20.98 -8.28
N ALA A 82 -5.97 20.87 -6.97
CA ALA A 82 -4.75 20.40 -6.36
C ALA A 82 -4.75 18.87 -6.32
N LEU A 83 -3.55 18.27 -6.44
CA LEU A 83 -3.36 16.84 -6.29
C LEU A 83 -3.33 16.47 -4.80
N PRO A 84 -4.03 15.42 -4.34
CA PRO A 84 -3.91 14.90 -2.98
C PRO A 84 -2.46 14.49 -2.67
N PHE A 85 -1.91 15.03 -1.58
CA PHE A 85 -0.52 14.78 -1.20
C PHE A 85 -0.34 14.48 0.28
N VAL A 86 0.78 13.82 0.58
CA VAL A 86 1.38 13.78 1.92
C VAL A 86 2.86 14.17 1.82
N CYS A 87 3.32 15.03 2.72
CA CYS A 87 4.71 15.44 2.85
C CYS A 87 5.23 15.07 4.23
N PHE A 88 6.36 14.38 4.27
CA PHE A 88 7.09 14.02 5.48
C PHE A 88 8.36 14.85 5.56
N LYS A 89 8.50 15.64 6.62
CA LYS A 89 9.72 16.39 6.95
C LYS A 89 10.39 15.75 8.15
N ILE A 90 11.50 15.07 7.93
CA ILE A 90 12.22 14.25 8.89
C ILE A 90 13.39 15.04 9.44
N TYR A 91 13.32 15.40 10.73
CA TYR A 91 14.39 16.05 11.48
C TYR A 91 14.97 15.09 12.53
N PRO A 92 16.16 15.36 13.09
CA PRO A 92 16.78 14.50 14.11
C PRO A 92 15.94 14.31 15.38
N ASN A 93 15.06 15.24 15.71
CA ASN A 93 14.24 15.25 16.93
C ASN A 93 12.72 15.25 16.69
N LYS A 94 12.27 15.37 15.44
CA LYS A 94 10.83 15.44 15.12
C LYS A 94 10.55 15.01 13.68
N ILE A 95 9.31 14.61 13.43
CA ILE A 95 8.79 14.36 12.09
C ILE A 95 7.54 15.21 11.91
N ILE A 96 7.47 15.98 10.83
CA ILE A 96 6.27 16.75 10.47
C ILE A 96 5.60 16.06 9.30
N VAL A 97 4.32 15.72 9.44
CA VAL A 97 3.48 15.16 8.41
C VAL A 97 2.48 16.22 7.97
N GLU A 98 2.49 16.58 6.70
CA GLU A 98 1.56 17.56 6.11
C GLU A 98 0.71 16.88 5.04
N CYS A 99 -0.60 17.09 5.09
CA CYS A 99 -1.53 16.51 4.12
C CYS A 99 -2.60 17.54 3.78
N ASN A 100 -2.89 17.75 2.49
CA ASN A 100 -3.90 18.71 2.03
C ASN A 100 -5.33 18.17 2.09
N GLU A 101 -5.66 17.49 3.20
CA GLU A 101 -6.99 16.99 3.47
C GLU A 101 -7.98 18.09 3.90
N ASP A 102 -9.26 17.76 3.93
CA ASP A 102 -10.35 18.71 4.22
C ASP A 102 -10.25 19.33 5.62
N GLY A 103 -9.63 18.60 6.55
CA GLY A 103 -9.36 18.97 7.93
C GLY A 103 -10.32 18.31 8.93
N PHE A 104 -9.90 18.28 10.18
CA PHE A 104 -10.59 17.60 11.27
C PHE A 104 -11.96 18.22 11.55
N THR A 105 -12.92 17.33 11.76
CA THR A 105 -14.22 17.62 12.36
C THR A 105 -14.24 17.15 13.80
N GLU A 106 -15.29 17.52 14.55
CA GLU A 106 -15.49 16.98 15.89
C GLU A 106 -15.56 15.43 15.90
N PRO A 107 -16.31 14.77 14.99
CA PRO A 107 -16.27 13.31 14.87
C PRO A 107 -14.86 12.73 14.69
N ASP A 108 -14.01 13.37 13.89
CA ASP A 108 -12.62 12.91 13.68
C ASP A 108 -11.80 13.03 14.97
N LEU A 109 -11.95 14.15 15.68
CA LEU A 109 -11.32 14.36 16.98
C LEU A 109 -11.84 13.36 18.04
N GLN A 110 -13.12 13.01 18.01
CA GLN A 110 -13.66 11.97 18.89
C GLN A 110 -13.09 10.59 18.55
N ALA A 111 -13.01 10.26 17.26
CA ALA A 111 -12.51 8.98 16.78
C ALA A 111 -11.02 8.79 17.10
N ILE A 112 -10.18 9.81 16.92
CA ILE A 112 -8.75 9.74 17.25
C ILE A 112 -8.50 9.61 18.77
N CYS A 113 -9.44 10.06 19.61
CA CYS A 113 -9.37 9.91 21.07
C CYS A 113 -9.90 8.55 21.56
N ALA A 114 -10.64 7.80 20.75
CA ALA A 114 -11.21 6.52 21.14
C ALA A 114 -10.14 5.41 21.25
N VAL A 115 -10.44 4.39 22.08
CA VAL A 115 -9.67 3.14 22.19
C VAL A 115 -10.57 2.01 21.72
N GLY A 116 -10.07 1.11 20.87
CA GLY A 116 -10.81 -0.09 20.47
C GLY A 116 -11.96 0.12 19.48
N GLN A 117 -12.44 1.36 19.28
CA GLN A 117 -13.54 1.69 18.37
C GLN A 117 -13.07 2.59 17.22
N SER A 118 -12.74 1.96 16.09
CA SER A 118 -12.57 2.67 14.82
C SER A 118 -13.92 2.78 14.11
N THR A 119 -14.26 3.98 13.66
CA THR A 119 -15.41 4.23 12.76
C THR A 119 -15.11 3.86 11.30
N LYS A 120 -13.86 3.49 10.98
CA LYS A 120 -13.48 3.09 9.62
C LYS A 120 -13.99 1.68 9.37
N SER A 121 -14.94 1.57 8.43
CA SER A 121 -15.43 0.29 7.92
C SER A 121 -14.26 -0.63 7.59
N ALA A 122 -14.25 -1.83 8.17
CA ALA A 122 -13.22 -2.86 7.99
C ALA A 122 -13.12 -3.41 6.54
N SER A 123 -13.68 -2.69 5.57
CA SER A 123 -13.87 -3.11 4.18
C SER A 123 -12.70 -2.79 3.25
N HIS A 124 -11.81 -1.86 3.62
CA HIS A 124 -10.73 -1.39 2.72
C HIS A 124 -9.41 -1.11 3.45
N GLY A 125 -8.92 -2.00 4.32
CA GLY A 125 -7.66 -1.69 5.02
C GLY A 125 -7.05 -2.79 5.90
N TYR A 126 -5.74 -2.92 5.76
CA TYR A 126 -4.85 -3.96 6.28
C TYR A 126 -4.42 -3.73 7.74
N ILE A 127 -5.40 -3.64 8.65
CA ILE A 127 -5.36 -3.21 10.07
C ILE A 127 -6.06 -1.85 10.20
N GLY A 128 -7.36 -1.88 10.45
CA GLY A 128 -8.13 -0.67 10.76
C GLY A 128 -9.28 -0.90 11.73
N ALA A 129 -9.49 -2.15 12.19
CA ALA A 129 -10.67 -2.52 12.95
C ALA A 129 -10.63 -2.09 14.44
N LYS A 130 -9.47 -1.75 15.01
CA LYS A 130 -9.34 -1.55 16.47
C LYS A 130 -9.09 -0.11 16.94
N GLY A 131 -8.99 0.89 16.08
CA GLY A 131 -8.70 2.27 16.52
C GLY A 131 -7.31 2.44 17.17
N ILE A 132 -6.38 1.51 16.87
CA ILE A 132 -5.01 1.46 17.41
C ILE A 132 -4.00 2.12 16.47
N GLY A 133 -4.32 2.29 15.18
CA GLY A 133 -3.37 2.77 14.15
C GLY A 133 -2.68 4.09 14.51
N PHE A 134 -3.43 5.11 14.90
CA PHE A 134 -2.84 6.37 15.39
C PHE A 134 -2.02 6.20 16.66
N LYS A 135 -2.38 5.29 17.57
CA LYS A 135 -1.69 5.10 18.85
C LYS A 135 -0.28 4.51 18.67
N SER A 136 -0.04 3.81 17.57
CA SER A 136 1.29 3.29 17.22
C SER A 136 2.35 4.39 17.09
N VAL A 137 1.96 5.65 16.80
CA VAL A 137 2.93 6.75 16.66
C VAL A 137 3.65 7.06 17.98
N PHE A 138 3.06 6.71 19.13
CA PHE A 138 3.68 6.92 20.45
C PHE A 138 4.81 5.93 20.76
N ILE A 139 5.02 4.92 19.91
CA ILE A 139 6.24 4.11 19.91
C ILE A 139 7.45 5.00 19.57
N ALA A 140 7.28 5.92 18.62
CA ALA A 140 8.32 6.82 18.17
C ALA A 140 8.33 8.15 18.92
N ALA A 141 7.15 8.67 19.27
CA ALA A 141 6.97 10.03 19.75
C ALA A 141 6.48 10.12 21.20
N SER A 142 7.05 11.03 21.98
CA SER A 142 6.55 11.39 23.31
C SER A 142 5.42 12.41 23.26
N ARG A 143 5.38 13.20 22.18
CA ARG A 143 4.38 14.25 21.97
C ARG A 143 3.95 14.29 20.52
N VAL A 144 2.65 14.45 20.30
CA VAL A 144 2.04 14.55 18.97
C VAL A 144 1.16 15.78 18.93
N HIS A 145 1.54 16.78 18.15
CA HIS A 145 0.77 18.03 17.98
C HIS A 145 0.08 18.02 16.62
N ILE A 146 -1.24 18.17 16.61
CA ILE A 146 -2.07 18.18 15.40
C ILE A 146 -2.67 19.58 15.24
N GLN A 147 -2.48 20.14 14.06
CA GLN A 147 -3.08 21.38 13.60
C GLN A 147 -3.93 21.07 12.36
N SER A 148 -5.21 21.40 12.41
CA SER A 148 -6.14 21.11 11.31
C SER A 148 -7.30 22.09 11.30
N GLY A 149 -7.33 22.99 10.32
CA GLY A 149 -8.24 24.14 10.33
C GLY A 149 -8.10 24.95 11.63
N ASN A 150 -9.19 25.07 12.38
CA ASN A 150 -9.20 25.79 13.66
C ASN A 150 -8.88 24.90 14.88
N PHE A 151 -8.66 23.60 14.68
CA PHE A 151 -8.22 22.71 15.75
C PHE A 151 -6.69 22.78 15.90
N SER A 152 -6.23 22.98 17.13
CA SER A 152 -4.82 22.84 17.52
C SER A 152 -4.75 22.18 18.89
N PHE A 153 -4.32 20.92 18.91
CA PHE A 153 -4.28 20.11 20.13
C PHE A 153 -3.15 19.11 20.06
N GLU A 154 -2.71 18.65 21.22
CA GLU A 154 -1.65 17.67 21.32
C GLU A 154 -2.00 16.54 22.28
N PHE A 155 -1.32 15.42 22.06
CA PHE A 155 -1.25 14.29 22.97
C PHE A 155 0.16 14.21 23.53
N ARG A 156 0.29 13.81 24.79
CA ARG A 156 1.59 13.69 25.47
C ARG A 156 1.63 12.37 26.20
N HIS A 157 2.56 11.50 25.85
CA HIS A 157 2.74 10.20 26.47
C HIS A 157 4.22 9.95 26.73
N ASN A 158 4.59 9.84 28.00
CA ASN A 158 5.93 9.44 28.39
C ASN A 158 5.99 7.92 28.55
N LYS A 159 7.16 7.30 28.44
CA LYS A 159 7.33 5.83 28.62
C LYS A 159 6.78 5.30 29.96
N THR A 160 6.71 6.16 30.98
CA THR A 160 6.20 5.83 32.33
C THR A 160 4.74 6.24 32.54
N ASP A 161 4.12 6.92 31.57
CA ASP A 161 2.75 7.39 31.67
C ASP A 161 1.79 6.22 31.48
N PRO A 162 0.68 6.18 32.22
CA PRO A 162 -0.37 5.18 32.07
C PRO A 162 -1.12 5.18 30.71
N GLY A 163 -0.52 5.56 29.57
CA GLY A 163 -1.17 5.52 28.25
C GLY A 163 -2.36 6.49 28.04
N ILE A 164 -2.92 7.08 29.10
CA ILE A 164 -3.99 8.10 29.07
C ILE A 164 -3.55 9.29 28.23
N GLY A 165 -2.26 9.62 28.27
CA GLY A 165 -1.65 10.64 27.44
C GLY A 165 -1.85 10.48 25.93
N MET A 166 -2.06 9.25 25.45
CA MET A 166 -2.27 8.94 24.02
C MET A 166 -3.72 9.18 23.54
N VAL A 167 -4.68 9.26 24.46
CA VAL A 167 -6.13 9.41 24.18
C VAL A 167 -6.67 10.75 24.64
N ARG A 168 -5.94 11.47 25.49
CA ARG A 168 -6.36 12.75 26.06
C ARG A 168 -5.83 13.92 25.24
N PRO A 169 -6.66 14.62 24.46
CA PRO A 169 -6.22 15.80 23.74
C PRO A 169 -6.02 16.95 24.72
N ILE A 170 -5.01 17.76 24.49
CA ILE A 170 -4.69 18.98 25.24
C ILE A 170 -4.74 20.13 24.24
N TRP A 171 -5.58 21.14 24.51
CA TRP A 171 -5.64 22.33 23.66
C TRP A 171 -4.30 23.06 23.65
N VAL A 172 -3.86 23.46 22.46
CA VAL A 172 -2.66 24.27 22.25
C VAL A 172 -3.07 25.50 21.48
N SER A 173 -2.93 26.69 22.07
CA SER A 173 -3.20 27.94 21.36
C SER A 173 -2.28 28.03 20.13
N PRO A 174 -2.82 28.14 18.91
CA PRO A 174 -2.02 28.15 17.70
C PRO A 174 -1.16 29.43 17.67
N ALA A 175 0.16 29.26 17.54
CA ALA A 175 1.06 30.39 17.31
C ALA A 175 0.94 30.93 15.87
N GLU A 176 0.50 30.06 14.95
CA GLU A 176 0.44 30.31 13.51
C GLU A 176 -0.85 29.69 12.95
N THR A 177 -1.46 30.35 11.97
CA THR A 177 -2.52 29.76 11.16
C THR A 177 -1.92 28.95 10.03
N ILE A 178 -2.30 27.69 9.91
CA ILE A 178 -1.90 26.86 8.77
C ILE A 178 -2.79 27.16 7.55
N PRO A 179 -2.27 27.06 6.31
CA PRO A 179 -3.08 27.17 5.10
C PRO A 179 -4.23 26.16 5.10
N SER A 180 -5.32 26.44 4.37
CA SER A 180 -6.40 25.48 4.13
C SER A 180 -6.50 25.22 2.63
N PRO A 181 -6.70 23.97 2.17
CA PRO A 181 -6.73 22.72 2.95
C PRO A 181 -5.34 22.25 3.41
N LEU A 182 -5.18 22.01 4.71
CA LEU A 182 -3.98 21.39 5.29
C LEU A 182 -4.26 20.87 6.69
N THR A 183 -3.74 19.67 6.98
CA THR A 183 -3.52 19.14 8.31
C THR A 183 -2.02 18.94 8.50
N ARG A 184 -1.49 19.45 9.61
CA ARG A 184 -0.10 19.28 10.03
C ARG A 184 -0.05 18.50 11.33
N THR A 185 0.64 17.36 11.31
CA THR A 185 0.90 16.54 12.50
C THR A 185 2.40 16.54 12.78
N THR A 186 2.80 17.08 13.93
CA THR A 186 4.20 17.08 14.37
C THR A 186 4.41 16.03 15.46
N LEU A 187 5.26 15.04 15.16
CA LEU A 187 5.66 13.96 16.04
C LEU A 187 7.02 14.32 16.66
N TYR A 188 7.07 14.57 17.96
CA TYR A 188 8.31 14.83 18.69
C TYR A 188 8.88 13.51 19.20
N ILE A 189 10.04 13.12 18.68
CA ILE A 189 10.66 11.82 18.95
C ILE A 189 11.07 11.73 20.42
N HIS A 190 10.94 10.54 21.02
CA HIS A 190 11.41 10.29 22.38
C HIS A 190 12.88 10.71 22.56
N ASP A 191 13.12 11.49 23.61
CA ASP A 191 14.43 11.94 24.08
C ASP A 191 14.74 11.42 25.51
N GLN A 192 13.82 10.67 26.11
CA GLN A 192 13.94 10.10 27.44
C GLN A 192 14.18 8.58 27.40
N GLY A 193 15.17 8.11 28.15
CA GLY A 193 15.55 6.70 28.26
C GLY A 193 17.01 6.46 27.91
N ASP A 194 17.34 5.22 27.57
CA ASP A 194 18.68 4.85 27.16
C ASP A 194 19.08 5.53 25.83
N PRO A 195 20.22 6.25 25.77
CA PRO A 195 20.65 6.95 24.55
C PRO A 195 20.87 6.03 23.35
N ASP A 196 21.37 4.80 23.55
CA ASP A 196 21.64 3.87 22.47
C ASP A 196 20.34 3.32 21.88
N GLU A 197 19.34 3.02 22.72
CA GLU A 197 17.98 2.67 22.27
C GLU A 197 17.33 3.79 21.45
N ILE A 198 17.45 5.05 21.90
CA ILE A 198 16.90 6.21 21.18
C ILE A 198 17.58 6.38 19.82
N GLN A 199 18.91 6.27 19.78
CA GLN A 199 19.66 6.37 18.54
C GLN A 199 19.31 5.23 17.57
N HIS A 200 19.13 4.02 18.09
CA HIS A 200 18.67 2.87 17.30
C HIS A 200 17.28 3.12 16.71
N LEU A 201 16.33 3.59 17.51
CA LEU A 201 14.97 3.91 17.06
C LEU A 201 14.98 4.97 15.95
N LYS A 202 15.74 6.06 16.12
CA LYS A 202 15.90 7.11 15.10
C LYS A 202 16.45 6.55 13.79
N ARG A 203 17.46 5.67 13.86
CA ARG A 203 18.04 5.00 12.69
C ARG A 203 17.01 4.12 11.98
N ILE A 204 16.24 3.32 12.71
CA ILE A 204 15.19 2.47 12.13
C ILE A 204 14.11 3.31 11.44
N ILE A 205 13.65 4.41 12.06
CA ILE A 205 12.66 5.30 11.46
C ILE A 205 13.20 5.94 10.17
N SER A 206 14.44 6.45 10.20
CA SER A 206 15.09 7.04 9.02
C SER A 206 15.21 6.02 7.88
N MET A 207 15.64 4.80 8.17
CA MET A 207 15.71 3.70 7.19
C MET A 207 14.34 3.38 6.58
N GLN A 208 13.26 3.37 7.37
CA GLN A 208 11.91 3.13 6.83
C GLN A 208 11.45 4.20 5.86
N PHE A 209 11.76 5.48 6.11
CA PHE A 209 11.47 6.56 5.16
C PHE A 209 12.34 6.45 3.91
N ASP A 210 13.59 6.02 4.06
CA ASP A 210 14.48 5.76 2.94
C ASP A 210 14.00 4.64 2.03
N ASP A 211 13.47 3.57 2.60
CA ASP A 211 13.01 2.39 1.88
C ASP A 211 11.65 2.61 1.21
N LEU A 212 10.97 3.74 1.47
CA LEU A 212 9.73 4.09 0.79
C LEU A 212 9.98 4.35 -0.70
N GLN A 213 9.25 3.62 -1.55
CA GLN A 213 9.38 3.66 -3.01
C GLN A 213 8.13 4.26 -3.65
N GLU A 214 8.28 4.88 -4.82
CA GLU A 214 7.18 5.48 -5.58
C GLU A 214 6.09 4.47 -5.97
N THR A 215 6.45 3.19 -6.12
CA THR A 215 5.55 2.10 -6.51
C THR A 215 4.37 1.92 -5.56
N CYS A 216 4.47 2.36 -4.29
CA CYS A 216 3.33 2.35 -3.38
C CYS A 216 2.14 3.17 -3.92
N LEU A 217 2.38 4.27 -4.65
CA LEU A 217 1.34 5.12 -5.22
C LEU A 217 0.43 4.38 -6.21
N LEU A 218 0.90 3.29 -6.85
CA LEU A 218 0.09 2.48 -7.78
C LEU A 218 -1.08 1.79 -7.07
N PHE A 219 -0.91 1.49 -5.78
CA PHE A 219 -1.87 0.75 -4.98
C PHE A 219 -2.68 1.64 -4.04
N LEU A 220 -2.31 2.92 -3.93
CA LEU A 220 -3.10 3.96 -3.26
C LEU A 220 -4.21 4.48 -4.19
N HIS A 221 -5.39 4.71 -3.63
CA HIS A 221 -6.58 5.15 -4.37
C HIS A 221 -6.73 6.68 -4.36
N LYS A 222 -6.37 7.35 -3.26
CA LYS A 222 -6.60 8.79 -3.08
C LYS A 222 -5.32 9.60 -3.26
N LEU A 223 -4.22 9.20 -2.63
CA LEU A 223 -2.96 9.93 -2.73
C LEU A 223 -2.38 9.86 -4.14
N GLU A 224 -1.92 11.01 -4.63
CA GLU A 224 -1.27 11.17 -5.93
C GLU A 224 0.18 11.64 -5.81
N GLN A 225 0.57 12.21 -4.67
CA GLN A 225 1.90 12.74 -4.41
C GLN A 225 2.41 12.35 -3.01
N ILE A 226 3.68 11.99 -2.93
CA ILE A 226 4.40 11.76 -1.66
C ILE A 226 5.71 12.54 -1.70
N SER A 227 5.95 13.39 -0.70
CA SER A 227 7.22 14.09 -0.52
C SER A 227 7.92 13.62 0.74
N LEU A 228 9.23 13.41 0.65
CA LEU A 228 10.13 13.08 1.76
C LEU A 228 11.24 14.12 1.78
N GLU A 229 11.39 14.85 2.88
CA GLU A 229 12.39 15.89 3.07
C GLU A 229 13.20 15.54 4.33
N PHE A 230 14.51 15.36 4.20
CA PHE A 230 15.38 14.95 5.30
C PHE A 230 16.31 16.10 5.68
N TYR A 231 16.30 16.44 6.96
CA TYR A 231 16.98 17.60 7.49
C TYR A 231 18.11 17.22 8.45
N GLY A 232 19.20 17.98 8.37
CA GLY A 232 20.34 17.88 9.29
C GLY A 232 20.07 18.53 10.66
N GLU A 233 21.07 18.46 11.53
CA GLU A 233 21.02 19.04 12.89
C GLU A 233 20.87 20.57 12.89
N ASN A 234 21.33 21.27 11.84
CA ASN A 234 21.22 22.72 11.73
C ASN A 234 19.92 23.17 11.04
N GLY A 235 19.04 22.22 10.67
CA GLY A 235 17.78 22.48 9.97
C GLY A 235 17.92 22.69 8.46
N GLU A 236 19.08 22.40 7.90
CA GLU A 236 19.35 22.38 6.46
C GLU A 236 18.70 21.15 5.80
N LEU A 237 18.14 21.33 4.60
CA LEU A 237 17.66 20.21 3.79
C LEU A 237 18.86 19.49 3.17
N GLU A 238 19.11 18.25 3.58
CA GLU A 238 20.23 17.45 3.08
C GLU A 238 19.85 16.72 1.78
N ARG A 239 18.65 16.16 1.78
CA ARG A 239 18.13 15.31 0.70
C ARG A 239 16.61 15.28 0.68
N SER A 240 16.05 15.00 -0.49
CA SER A 240 14.62 14.88 -0.71
C SER A 240 14.29 13.78 -1.70
N LYS A 241 13.07 13.23 -1.59
CA LYS A 241 12.45 12.38 -2.60
C LYS A 241 11.03 12.88 -2.82
N TYR A 242 10.65 13.01 -4.08
CA TYR A 242 9.32 13.41 -4.48
C TYR A 242 8.78 12.37 -5.45
N PHE A 243 7.63 11.79 -5.11
CA PHE A 243 6.94 10.79 -5.92
C PHE A 243 5.64 11.39 -6.42
N ARG A 244 5.36 11.19 -7.71
CA ARG A 244 4.11 11.64 -8.33
C ARG A 244 3.52 10.55 -9.21
N LYS A 245 2.22 10.33 -9.03
CA LYS A 245 1.41 9.46 -9.89
C LYS A 245 0.69 10.31 -10.93
N HIS A 246 0.71 9.87 -12.18
CA HIS A 246 -0.06 10.46 -13.26
C HIS A 246 -0.82 9.38 -14.03
N LYS A 247 -2.16 9.47 -14.04
CA LYS A 247 -2.99 8.61 -14.88
C LYS A 247 -2.88 9.06 -16.34
N ILE A 248 -2.38 8.18 -17.20
CA ILE A 248 -2.31 8.40 -18.65
C ILE A 248 -3.66 8.04 -19.29
N ASP A 249 -4.15 6.85 -18.96
CA ASP A 249 -5.46 6.35 -19.36
C ASP A 249 -5.97 5.30 -18.36
N ASP A 250 -7.02 4.56 -18.71
CA ASP A 250 -7.66 3.58 -17.82
C ASP A 250 -6.75 2.42 -17.41
N TYR A 251 -5.71 2.13 -18.18
CA TYR A 251 -4.80 1.01 -17.94
C TYR A 251 -3.35 1.45 -17.78
N ARG A 252 -2.99 2.71 -18.03
CA ARG A 252 -1.60 3.17 -17.94
C ARG A 252 -1.43 4.27 -16.91
N VAL A 253 -0.42 4.11 -16.06
CA VAL A 253 -0.04 5.06 -15.02
C VAL A 253 1.46 5.34 -15.14
N SER A 254 1.84 6.61 -15.14
CA SER A 254 3.24 7.02 -14.98
C SER A 254 3.53 7.30 -13.52
N LEU A 255 4.67 6.81 -13.04
CA LEU A 255 5.28 7.25 -11.79
C LEU A 255 6.50 8.09 -12.10
N GLU A 256 6.59 9.25 -11.49
CA GLU A 256 7.74 10.14 -11.55
C GLU A 256 8.40 10.20 -10.17
N THR A 257 9.72 10.07 -10.15
CA THR A 257 10.55 10.20 -8.95
C THR A 257 11.57 11.29 -9.19
N THR A 258 11.53 12.34 -8.37
CA THR A 258 12.58 13.35 -8.28
C THR A 258 13.35 13.16 -6.99
N SER A 259 14.65 12.93 -7.07
CA SER A 259 15.54 12.84 -5.91
C SER A 259 16.46 14.05 -5.87
N GLY A 260 16.45 14.76 -4.76
CA GLY A 260 17.35 15.89 -4.49
C GLY A 260 18.40 15.51 -3.47
N ALA A 261 19.67 15.82 -3.71
CA ALA A 261 20.72 15.74 -2.71
C ALA A 261 21.73 16.87 -2.93
N HIS A 262 22.05 17.63 -1.89
CA HIS A 262 23.04 18.72 -1.93
C HIS A 262 22.85 19.70 -3.11
N GLY A 263 21.60 20.03 -3.44
CA GLY A 263 21.25 20.99 -4.50
C GLY A 263 21.28 20.44 -5.93
N VAL A 264 21.53 19.14 -6.12
CA VAL A 264 21.37 18.46 -7.42
C VAL A 264 20.10 17.64 -7.39
N GLU A 265 19.25 17.82 -8.41
CA GLU A 265 18.02 17.06 -8.60
C GLU A 265 18.13 16.13 -9.81
N THR A 266 17.67 14.90 -9.65
CA THR A 266 17.52 13.94 -10.74
C THR A 266 16.07 13.49 -10.81
N THR A 267 15.48 13.53 -12.00
CA THR A 267 14.11 13.08 -12.24
C THR A 267 14.13 11.88 -13.18
N GLN A 268 13.37 10.85 -12.81
CA GLN A 268 13.13 9.67 -13.63
C GLN A 268 11.64 9.36 -13.66
N SER A 269 11.18 8.68 -14.72
CA SER A 269 9.80 8.23 -14.81
C SER A 269 9.71 6.80 -15.34
N GLN A 270 8.66 6.10 -14.94
CA GLN A 270 8.36 4.74 -15.39
C GLN A 270 6.86 4.58 -15.58
N ILE A 271 6.46 4.10 -16.76
CA ILE A 271 5.07 3.79 -17.08
C ILE A 271 4.76 2.34 -16.71
N TYR A 272 3.59 2.13 -16.12
CA TYR A 272 3.05 0.81 -15.81
C TYR A 272 1.71 0.60 -16.51
N HIS A 273 1.53 -0.58 -17.10
CA HIS A 273 0.20 -1.10 -17.41
C HIS A 273 -0.39 -1.74 -16.15
N ILE A 274 -1.57 -1.30 -15.73
CA ILE A 274 -2.24 -1.72 -14.50
C ILE A 274 -3.49 -2.54 -14.86
N THR A 275 -3.53 -3.77 -14.36
CA THR A 275 -4.71 -4.62 -14.41
C THR A 275 -5.26 -4.78 -13.01
N ARG A 276 -6.55 -4.47 -12.82
CA ARG A 276 -7.27 -4.64 -11.55
C ARG A 276 -8.37 -5.67 -11.73
N GLN A 277 -8.49 -6.58 -10.79
CA GLN A 277 -9.53 -7.59 -10.79
C GLN A 277 -9.97 -7.88 -9.36
N MET A 278 -11.26 -8.19 -9.20
CA MET A 278 -11.82 -8.54 -7.91
C MET A 278 -11.82 -10.06 -7.76
N ALA A 279 -10.90 -10.58 -6.95
CA ALA A 279 -10.91 -11.97 -6.55
C ALA A 279 -12.13 -12.24 -5.65
N THR A 280 -12.73 -13.41 -5.81
CA THR A 280 -13.93 -13.85 -5.06
C THR A 280 -13.75 -15.25 -4.52
N ASN A 281 -14.60 -15.65 -3.57
CA ASN A 281 -14.57 -16.96 -2.90
C ASN A 281 -13.28 -17.21 -2.12
N LEU A 282 -12.70 -16.15 -1.55
CA LEU A 282 -11.49 -16.24 -0.74
C LEU A 282 -11.80 -16.75 0.66
N ALA A 283 -10.92 -17.59 1.20
CA ALA A 283 -10.92 -17.90 2.62
C ALA A 283 -10.73 -16.64 3.48
N ARG A 284 -11.22 -16.69 4.73
CA ARG A 284 -11.02 -15.62 5.71
C ARG A 284 -9.51 -15.40 5.95
N SER A 285 -9.14 -14.14 6.19
CA SER A 285 -7.77 -13.74 6.50
C SER A 285 -7.41 -14.12 7.93
N ASP A 286 -6.26 -14.77 8.12
CA ASP A 286 -5.72 -15.09 9.45
C ASP A 286 -5.17 -13.84 10.16
N ASN A 287 -4.82 -12.80 9.39
CA ASN A 287 -4.31 -11.53 9.91
C ASN A 287 -5.40 -10.56 10.38
N ARG A 288 -6.68 -10.90 10.20
CA ARG A 288 -7.82 -10.00 10.51
C ARG A 288 -8.85 -10.70 11.39
N GLU A 289 -9.08 -10.12 12.56
CA GLU A 289 -10.27 -10.41 13.36
C GLU A 289 -11.44 -9.58 12.81
N LEU A 290 -12.38 -10.27 12.16
CA LEU A 290 -13.61 -9.66 11.66
C LEU A 290 -14.80 -10.12 12.50
N PRO A 291 -15.80 -9.24 12.73
CA PRO A 291 -17.05 -9.64 13.36
C PRO A 291 -17.70 -10.81 12.61
N ASP A 292 -18.38 -11.71 13.32
CA ASP A 292 -19.09 -12.82 12.67
C ASP A 292 -20.46 -12.36 12.13
N THR A 293 -20.45 -11.33 11.28
CA THR A 293 -21.63 -10.84 10.56
C THR A 293 -21.57 -11.27 9.10
N GLU A 294 -22.74 -11.39 8.45
CA GLU A 294 -22.81 -11.74 7.03
C GLU A 294 -22.16 -10.68 6.12
N GLU A 295 -22.23 -9.40 6.52
CA GLU A 295 -21.56 -8.30 5.83
C GLU A 295 -20.04 -8.44 5.89
N ALA A 296 -19.49 -8.78 7.06
CA ALA A 296 -18.07 -9.02 7.24
C ALA A 296 -17.61 -10.27 6.47
N LYS A 297 -18.41 -11.34 6.46
CA LYS A 297 -18.15 -12.55 5.64
C LYS A 297 -18.07 -12.22 4.15
N ASN A 298 -19.08 -11.53 3.62
CA ASN A 298 -19.17 -11.15 2.22
C ASN A 298 -18.04 -10.21 1.78
N THR A 299 -17.61 -9.32 2.68
CA THR A 299 -16.49 -8.42 2.41
C THR A 299 -15.17 -9.17 2.46
N SER A 300 -14.99 -10.07 3.44
CA SER A 300 -13.77 -10.86 3.59
C SER A 300 -13.52 -11.84 2.45
N SER A 301 -14.57 -12.33 1.79
CA SER A 301 -14.46 -13.31 0.71
C SER A 301 -14.02 -12.70 -0.63
N LYS A 302 -13.72 -11.40 -0.65
CA LYS A 302 -13.28 -10.66 -1.83
C LYS A 302 -11.99 -9.90 -1.55
N ALA A 303 -11.22 -9.65 -2.60
CA ALA A 303 -10.04 -8.80 -2.55
C ALA A 303 -9.70 -8.27 -3.95
N GLU A 304 -9.19 -7.04 -4.01
CA GLU A 304 -8.63 -6.54 -5.26
C GLU A 304 -7.23 -7.11 -5.48
N VAL A 305 -7.01 -7.75 -6.62
CA VAL A 305 -5.70 -8.12 -7.14
C VAL A 305 -5.31 -7.09 -8.20
N VAL A 306 -4.15 -6.46 -8.00
CA VAL A 306 -3.59 -5.46 -8.89
C VAL A 306 -2.27 -5.97 -9.43
N LEU A 307 -2.15 -6.05 -10.75
CA LEU A 307 -0.91 -6.38 -11.43
C LEU A 307 -0.40 -5.13 -12.13
N ALA A 308 0.86 -4.76 -11.90
CA ALA A 308 1.49 -3.61 -12.53
C ALA A 308 2.72 -4.01 -13.34
N PHE A 309 2.59 -3.88 -14.66
CA PHE A 309 3.60 -4.31 -15.62
C PHE A 309 4.39 -3.10 -16.11
N PRO A 310 5.71 -3.04 -15.87
CA PRO A 310 6.53 -1.95 -16.39
C PRO A 310 6.57 -2.01 -17.92
N ILE A 311 6.34 -0.87 -18.57
CA ILE A 311 6.33 -0.73 -20.04
C ILE A 311 7.14 0.50 -20.48
N THR A 312 7.55 0.51 -21.74
CA THR A 312 8.15 1.67 -22.40
C THR A 312 7.09 2.70 -22.81
N ASP A 313 7.50 3.88 -23.27
CA ASP A 313 6.61 4.89 -23.87
C ASP A 313 5.87 4.37 -25.11
N SER A 314 6.48 3.44 -25.86
CA SER A 314 5.86 2.72 -26.97
C SER A 314 4.91 1.60 -26.53
N SER A 315 4.64 1.47 -25.23
CA SER A 315 3.81 0.42 -24.63
C SER A 315 4.32 -1.00 -24.81
N GLU A 316 5.65 -1.15 -24.88
CA GLU A 316 6.30 -2.46 -24.94
C GLU A 316 6.69 -2.96 -23.54
N PRO A 317 6.55 -4.26 -23.23
CA PRO A 317 6.99 -4.86 -21.97
C PRO A 317 8.45 -4.59 -21.61
N LEU A 318 8.69 -3.94 -20.47
CA LEU A 318 10.04 -3.74 -19.94
C LEU A 318 10.43 -4.91 -19.01
N ILE A 319 10.85 -6.02 -19.61
CA ILE A 319 11.31 -7.20 -18.85
C ILE A 319 12.75 -6.97 -18.38
N THR A 320 12.90 -6.47 -17.14
CA THR A 320 14.20 -6.25 -16.50
C THR A 320 14.80 -7.53 -15.92
N GLN A 321 16.12 -7.56 -15.73
CA GLN A 321 16.75 -8.64 -14.95
C GLN A 321 16.31 -8.62 -13.47
N LYS A 322 16.03 -7.43 -12.93
CA LYS A 322 15.58 -7.23 -11.55
C LYS A 322 14.20 -7.86 -11.31
N ASN A 323 14.09 -8.57 -10.20
CA ASN A 323 12.83 -9.10 -9.66
C ASN A 323 11.96 -7.97 -9.09
N GLN A 324 10.65 -8.05 -9.32
CA GLN A 324 9.70 -7.03 -8.85
C GLN A 324 9.18 -7.39 -7.46
N ASP A 325 8.64 -6.39 -6.75
CA ASP A 325 8.13 -6.60 -5.39
C ASP A 325 6.69 -7.14 -5.39
N LEU A 326 6.42 -8.01 -4.42
CA LEU A 326 5.08 -8.42 -4.01
C LEU A 326 4.60 -7.46 -2.92
N PHE A 327 3.35 -7.02 -3.03
CA PHE A 327 2.75 -6.05 -2.13
C PHE A 327 1.51 -6.62 -1.45
N ALA A 328 1.36 -6.25 -0.18
CA ALA A 328 0.06 -6.18 0.49
C ALA A 328 -0.04 -4.79 1.09
N PHE A 329 -0.62 -3.86 0.33
CA PHE A 329 -0.48 -2.41 0.44
C PHE A 329 0.96 -1.91 0.23
N LEU A 330 1.95 -2.63 0.76
CA LEU A 330 3.36 -2.26 0.86
C LEU A 330 4.27 -3.36 0.35
N PRO A 331 5.49 -3.03 -0.11
CA PRO A 331 6.46 -4.04 -0.55
C PRO A 331 6.75 -5.02 0.59
N LEU A 332 6.35 -6.27 0.42
CA LEU A 332 6.62 -7.38 1.33
C LEU A 332 8.00 -7.95 1.03
N ARG A 333 8.13 -8.55 -0.15
CA ARG A 333 9.31 -9.28 -0.60
C ARG A 333 9.48 -9.20 -2.11
N ARG A 334 10.66 -9.55 -2.61
CA ARG A 334 10.90 -9.75 -4.04
C ARG A 334 10.17 -11.01 -4.53
N SER A 335 9.62 -10.92 -5.72
CA SER A 335 8.94 -12.00 -6.44
C SER A 335 9.78 -12.44 -7.63
N ASP A 336 9.70 -13.71 -8.01
CA ASP A 336 10.34 -14.22 -9.23
C ASP A 336 9.69 -13.66 -10.52
N TYR A 337 8.53 -13.00 -10.39
CA TYR A 337 7.85 -12.31 -11.49
C TYR A 337 8.49 -10.96 -11.84
N LYS A 338 8.35 -10.58 -13.12
CA LYS A 338 8.90 -9.33 -13.68
C LYS A 338 7.88 -8.18 -13.69
N PHE A 339 6.82 -8.30 -12.90
CA PHE A 339 5.77 -7.31 -12.69
C PHE A 339 5.42 -7.24 -11.21
N LEU A 340 4.92 -6.09 -10.75
CA LEU A 340 4.51 -5.90 -9.37
C LEU A 340 3.15 -6.58 -9.17
N ILE A 341 3.00 -7.25 -8.03
CA ILE A 341 1.75 -7.93 -7.65
C ILE A 341 1.29 -7.33 -6.35
N HIS A 342 0.06 -6.83 -6.29
CA HIS A 342 -0.54 -6.36 -5.07
C HIS A 342 -1.86 -7.09 -4.83
N SER A 343 -2.03 -7.61 -3.62
CA SER A 343 -3.33 -8.06 -3.12
C SER A 343 -3.29 -8.05 -1.60
N ASP A 344 -4.38 -8.40 -0.96
CA ASP A 344 -4.55 -8.33 0.47
C ASP A 344 -4.05 -9.58 1.23
N PHE A 345 -2.89 -10.10 0.80
CA PHE A 345 -2.26 -11.33 1.29
C PHE A 345 -2.16 -11.39 2.80
N ASP A 346 -2.34 -12.57 3.40
CA ASP A 346 -1.95 -12.82 4.78
C ASP A 346 -0.43 -12.78 4.93
N THR A 347 0.07 -12.01 5.89
CA THR A 347 1.51 -11.85 6.15
C THR A 347 1.92 -12.51 7.44
N ASN A 348 3.20 -12.85 7.54
CA ASN A 348 3.80 -13.23 8.82
C ASN A 348 3.69 -12.08 9.85
N ALA A 349 4.04 -12.37 11.11
CA ALA A 349 3.98 -11.37 12.18
C ALA A 349 4.73 -10.10 11.79
N ASN A 350 5.93 -10.22 11.20
CA ASN A 350 6.73 -9.06 10.86
C ASN A 350 6.29 -8.27 9.62
N ARG A 351 5.24 -8.72 8.93
CA ARG A 351 4.66 -8.12 7.71
C ARG A 351 5.67 -7.91 6.56
N GLN A 352 6.79 -8.62 6.57
CA GLN A 352 7.79 -8.57 5.49
C GLN A 352 7.70 -9.80 4.58
N ASP A 353 6.86 -10.77 4.90
CA ASP A 353 6.63 -11.91 4.02
C ASP A 353 5.18 -12.39 4.10
N ILE A 354 4.75 -13.15 3.10
CA ILE A 354 3.46 -13.82 3.08
C ILE A 354 3.49 -15.12 3.88
N VAL A 355 2.35 -15.51 4.46
CA VAL A 355 2.18 -16.86 5.00
C VAL A 355 1.90 -17.80 3.84
N THR A 356 2.88 -18.60 3.43
CA THR A 356 2.78 -19.48 2.25
C THR A 356 1.76 -20.60 2.42
N THR A 357 1.41 -20.96 3.65
CA THR A 357 0.39 -21.96 4.00
C THR A 357 -1.01 -21.38 4.22
N SER A 358 -1.18 -20.05 4.18
CA SER A 358 -2.50 -19.44 4.35
C SER A 358 -3.42 -19.86 3.22
N ARG A 359 -4.63 -20.32 3.57
CA ARG A 359 -5.63 -20.71 2.58
C ARG A 359 -6.03 -19.53 1.70
N ARG A 360 -6.16 -18.33 2.28
CA ARG A 360 -6.47 -17.11 1.54
C ARG A 360 -5.41 -16.82 0.49
N ASN A 361 -4.13 -16.91 0.85
CA ASN A 361 -3.03 -16.67 -0.07
C ASN A 361 -3.00 -17.67 -1.22
N LEU A 362 -3.30 -18.94 -0.94
CA LEU A 362 -3.45 -19.96 -1.98
C LEU A 362 -4.63 -19.68 -2.91
N ASP A 363 -5.78 -19.26 -2.37
CA ASP A 363 -6.93 -18.87 -3.18
C ASP A 363 -6.61 -17.63 -4.05
N LEU A 364 -5.90 -16.63 -3.51
CA LEU A 364 -5.42 -15.45 -4.23
C LEU A 364 -4.43 -15.79 -5.35
N ARG A 365 -3.59 -16.82 -5.16
CA ARG A 365 -2.60 -17.25 -6.15
C ARG A 365 -3.23 -17.55 -7.51
N GLY A 366 -4.38 -18.22 -7.52
CA GLY A 366 -5.09 -18.58 -8.76
C GLY A 366 -5.63 -17.39 -9.56
N TRP A 367 -5.69 -16.21 -8.95
CA TRP A 367 -6.09 -14.97 -9.61
C TRP A 367 -4.90 -14.27 -10.30
N ILE A 368 -3.66 -14.69 -10.05
CA ILE A 368 -2.46 -14.07 -10.63
C ILE A 368 -2.11 -14.82 -11.92
N ALA A 369 -2.75 -14.46 -13.04
CA ALA A 369 -2.48 -15.07 -14.33
C ALA A 369 -2.28 -13.99 -15.41
N TRP A 370 -1.06 -13.89 -15.96
CA TRP A 370 -0.82 -13.04 -17.13
C TRP A 370 0.30 -13.58 -18.04
N PRO A 371 -0.02 -14.09 -19.25
CA PRO A 371 0.91 -14.88 -20.07
C PRO A 371 2.17 -14.16 -20.55
N MET A 372 2.06 -12.86 -20.86
CA MET A 372 3.10 -12.11 -21.55
C MET A 372 4.30 -11.71 -20.67
N PHE A 373 4.19 -11.89 -19.35
CA PHE A 373 5.22 -11.47 -18.39
C PHE A 373 5.67 -12.62 -17.48
N LEU A 374 5.43 -13.86 -17.91
CA LEU A 374 5.79 -15.02 -17.12
C LEU A 374 7.28 -15.37 -17.26
N PRO A 375 7.87 -15.93 -16.21
CA PRO A 375 9.21 -16.49 -16.30
C PRO A 375 9.23 -17.63 -17.34
N SER A 376 10.39 -17.84 -17.99
CA SER A 376 10.65 -19.06 -18.76
C SER A 376 10.46 -20.28 -17.85
N SER A 377 9.93 -21.38 -18.39
CA SER A 377 9.33 -22.54 -17.71
C SER A 377 10.23 -23.37 -16.76
N ASP A 378 11.26 -22.80 -16.14
CA ASP A 378 12.17 -23.49 -15.21
C ASP A 378 12.73 -22.58 -14.09
N THR A 379 12.10 -21.43 -13.80
CA THR A 379 12.77 -20.36 -13.02
C THR A 379 12.15 -19.95 -11.69
N SER A 380 11.01 -20.51 -11.26
CA SER A 380 10.49 -20.23 -9.92
C SER A 380 11.24 -21.05 -8.88
N SER A 381 12.21 -20.42 -8.20
CA SER A 381 12.89 -21.02 -7.04
C SER A 381 12.00 -21.00 -5.78
N ASP A 382 10.94 -20.18 -5.80
CA ASP A 382 10.01 -20.04 -4.71
C ASP A 382 8.94 -21.15 -4.69
N ALA A 383 8.89 -21.87 -3.57
CA ALA A 383 7.91 -22.93 -3.33
C ALA A 383 6.46 -22.46 -3.38
N PHE A 384 6.17 -21.19 -3.04
CA PHE A 384 4.81 -20.66 -3.05
C PHE A 384 4.25 -20.52 -4.48
N TRP A 385 5.09 -20.09 -5.43
CA TRP A 385 4.71 -19.91 -6.84
C TRP A 385 4.84 -21.19 -7.65
N SER A 386 5.40 -22.25 -7.07
CA SER A 386 5.54 -23.55 -7.73
C SER A 386 4.20 -24.07 -8.27
N GLY A 387 4.20 -24.46 -9.55
CA GLY A 387 3.05 -24.96 -10.29
C GLY A 387 2.14 -23.88 -10.90
N LEU A 388 2.32 -22.60 -10.57
CA LEU A 388 1.52 -21.52 -11.17
C LEU A 388 1.81 -21.37 -12.67
N ASP A 389 3.04 -21.61 -13.10
CA ASP A 389 3.45 -21.71 -14.50
C ASP A 389 2.64 -22.77 -15.28
N HIS A 390 2.42 -23.94 -14.67
CA HIS A 390 1.62 -25.03 -15.25
C HIS A 390 0.13 -24.66 -15.30
N GLU A 391 -0.40 -24.02 -14.25
CA GLU A 391 -1.77 -23.49 -14.22
C GLU A 391 -1.99 -22.47 -15.34
N ILE A 392 -1.05 -21.55 -15.54
CA ILE A 392 -1.16 -20.55 -16.60
C ILE A 392 -0.99 -21.18 -17.98
N GLN A 393 -0.10 -22.16 -18.15
CA GLN A 393 0.00 -22.91 -19.40
C GLN A 393 -1.32 -23.64 -19.73
N SER A 394 -2.01 -24.17 -18.73
CA SER A 394 -3.34 -24.76 -18.87
C SER A 394 -4.40 -23.72 -19.27
N LEU A 395 -4.35 -22.52 -18.68
CA LEU A 395 -5.23 -21.40 -19.05
C LEU A 395 -4.96 -20.90 -20.47
N MET A 396 -3.70 -20.76 -20.88
CA MET A 396 -3.29 -20.36 -22.23
C MET A 396 -3.86 -21.26 -23.32
N LYS A 397 -3.98 -22.56 -23.04
CA LYS A 397 -4.57 -23.54 -23.95
C LYS A 397 -6.09 -23.43 -24.08
N LYS A 398 -6.76 -22.79 -23.13
CA LYS A 398 -8.24 -22.74 -23.02
C LYS A 398 -8.81 -21.34 -23.24
N ALA A 399 -8.01 -20.30 -23.08
CA ALA A 399 -8.42 -18.90 -23.19
C ALA A 399 -7.93 -18.28 -24.50
N PRO A 400 -8.81 -17.68 -25.31
CA PRO A 400 -8.39 -16.98 -26.52
C PRO A 400 -7.72 -15.66 -26.15
N VAL A 401 -6.40 -15.59 -26.29
CA VAL A 401 -5.58 -14.44 -25.86
C VAL A 401 -4.55 -13.96 -26.89
N LEU A 402 -4.48 -14.60 -28.07
CA LEU A 402 -3.58 -14.18 -29.15
C LEU A 402 -4.34 -13.55 -30.31
N LYS A 403 -3.71 -12.61 -31.01
CA LYS A 403 -4.25 -12.07 -32.26
C LYS A 403 -3.58 -12.74 -33.45
N SER A 404 -4.39 -13.18 -34.40
CA SER A 404 -3.90 -13.54 -35.73
C SER A 404 -3.73 -12.28 -36.59
N ARG A 405 -3.13 -12.41 -37.78
CA ARG A 405 -2.76 -11.25 -38.62
C ARG A 405 -3.93 -10.36 -39.03
N ASN A 406 -5.07 -10.97 -39.38
CA ASN A 406 -6.16 -10.28 -40.06
C ASN A 406 -7.46 -10.23 -39.25
N ARG A 407 -7.58 -11.04 -38.20
CA ARG A 407 -8.80 -11.09 -37.37
C ARG A 407 -8.73 -10.15 -36.18
N ILE A 408 -9.91 -9.66 -35.81
CA ILE A 408 -10.10 -8.77 -34.65
C ILE A 408 -10.34 -9.59 -33.37
N ASP A 409 -10.99 -10.76 -33.51
CA ASP A 409 -11.24 -11.65 -32.38
C ASP A 409 -9.98 -12.38 -31.92
N MET A 410 -9.95 -12.70 -30.63
CA MET A 410 -8.82 -13.37 -29.99
C MET A 410 -8.86 -14.87 -30.29
N ARG A 411 -7.69 -15.49 -30.37
CA ARG A 411 -7.46 -16.89 -30.77
C ARG A 411 -6.77 -17.66 -29.67
N LEU A 412 -7.05 -18.96 -29.59
CA LEU A 412 -6.33 -19.88 -28.70
C LEU A 412 -4.88 -20.01 -29.16
N VAL A 413 -3.96 -20.28 -28.23
CA VAL A 413 -2.54 -20.51 -28.57
C VAL A 413 -2.35 -21.66 -29.57
N GLY A 414 -3.23 -22.67 -29.53
CA GLY A 414 -3.22 -23.79 -30.48
C GLY A 414 -3.85 -23.50 -31.83
N ASP A 415 -4.58 -22.38 -31.99
CA ASP A 415 -5.24 -22.01 -33.24
C ASP A 415 -4.36 -21.15 -34.16
N VAL A 416 -3.24 -20.65 -33.63
CA VAL A 416 -2.31 -19.79 -34.35
C VAL A 416 -0.90 -20.38 -34.34
N VAL A 417 -0.14 -20.09 -35.39
CA VAL A 417 1.22 -20.59 -35.59
C VAL A 417 2.14 -19.48 -36.06
N ILE A 418 3.42 -19.65 -35.77
CA ILE A 418 4.50 -18.86 -36.34
C ILE A 418 4.89 -19.49 -37.68
N LEU A 419 4.94 -18.67 -38.71
CA LEU A 419 5.37 -19.13 -40.04
C LEU A 419 6.90 -19.18 -40.11
N ALA A 420 7.44 -20.38 -40.33
CA ALA A 420 8.87 -20.59 -40.53
C ALA A 420 9.36 -20.01 -41.88
N SER A 421 10.66 -19.76 -42.00
CA SER A 421 11.26 -19.13 -43.18
C SER A 421 11.10 -19.94 -44.47
N ASP A 422 11.03 -21.26 -44.36
CA ASP A 422 10.84 -22.21 -45.46
C ASP A 422 9.38 -22.30 -45.95
N ALA A 423 8.44 -21.68 -45.23
CA ALA A 423 7.04 -21.59 -45.59
C ALA A 423 6.64 -20.17 -46.06
N LYS A 424 7.63 -19.33 -46.37
CA LYS A 424 7.46 -17.95 -46.87
C LYS A 424 7.94 -17.80 -48.31
N ASP A 425 7.35 -16.85 -49.04
CA ASP A 425 7.88 -16.36 -50.32
C ASP A 425 9.07 -15.41 -50.11
N ALA A 426 9.62 -14.87 -51.20
CA ALA A 426 10.77 -13.96 -51.16
C ALA A 426 10.44 -12.61 -50.48
N GLU A 427 9.16 -12.26 -50.45
CA GLU A 427 8.60 -11.05 -49.85
C GLU A 427 8.16 -11.26 -48.38
N GLY A 428 8.25 -12.49 -47.86
CA GLY A 428 7.94 -12.85 -46.48
C GLY A 428 6.47 -13.23 -46.22
N HIS A 429 5.65 -13.34 -47.26
CA HIS A 429 4.25 -13.79 -47.16
C HIS A 429 4.16 -15.32 -47.08
N PRO A 430 3.08 -15.88 -46.52
CA PRO A 430 2.87 -17.32 -46.50
C PRO A 430 2.72 -17.90 -47.90
N LEU A 431 3.41 -19.01 -48.17
CA LEU A 431 3.22 -19.79 -49.39
C LEU A 431 1.80 -20.39 -49.49
N PHE A 432 1.14 -20.60 -48.35
CA PHE A 432 -0.20 -21.22 -48.25
C PHE A 432 -1.10 -20.46 -47.29
N ASP A 433 -1.79 -19.43 -47.77
CA ASP A 433 -2.66 -18.62 -46.90
C ASP A 433 -4.11 -19.11 -46.89
N ASP A 434 -4.73 -19.17 -45.71
CA ASP A 434 -6.16 -19.39 -45.53
C ASP A 434 -6.75 -18.20 -44.76
N PRO A 435 -7.30 -17.19 -45.47
CA PRO A 435 -7.87 -16.01 -44.84
C PRO A 435 -9.05 -16.29 -43.90
N THR A 436 -9.72 -17.45 -44.07
CA THR A 436 -10.87 -17.83 -43.25
C THR A 436 -10.41 -18.37 -41.89
N LYS A 437 -9.39 -19.25 -41.91
CA LYS A 437 -8.81 -19.78 -40.67
C LYS A 437 -7.83 -18.81 -40.01
N ASP A 438 -7.21 -17.92 -40.79
CA ASP A 438 -6.20 -16.93 -40.38
C ASP A 438 -5.27 -17.50 -39.31
N LEU A 439 -4.52 -18.53 -39.71
CA LEU A 439 -3.73 -19.38 -38.81
C LEU A 439 -2.47 -18.68 -38.29
N TYR A 440 -2.10 -17.52 -38.84
CA TYR A 440 -0.81 -16.93 -38.55
C TYR A 440 -0.91 -15.89 -37.44
N LEU A 441 0.05 -15.94 -36.51
CA LEU A 441 0.18 -14.92 -35.47
C LEU A 441 0.38 -13.52 -36.10
N SER A 442 -0.20 -12.49 -35.48
CA SER A 442 -0.03 -11.11 -35.90
C SER A 442 1.46 -10.71 -35.96
N PRO A 443 1.91 -9.92 -36.96
CA PRO A 443 3.27 -9.40 -37.00
C PRO A 443 3.55 -8.35 -35.91
N SER A 444 2.52 -7.91 -35.17
CA SER A 444 2.67 -6.99 -34.04
C SER A 444 3.37 -7.59 -32.83
N TYR A 445 3.54 -8.92 -32.77
CA TYR A 445 4.27 -9.58 -31.70
C TYR A 445 5.78 -9.52 -31.97
N SER A 446 6.55 -9.03 -30.99
CA SER A 446 8.01 -9.01 -31.08
C SER A 446 8.60 -10.42 -31.01
N GLN A 447 9.81 -10.61 -31.53
CA GLN A 447 10.50 -11.92 -31.48
C GLN A 447 10.63 -12.43 -30.04
N LYS A 448 10.92 -11.55 -29.09
CA LYS A 448 11.00 -11.89 -27.67
C LYS A 448 9.68 -12.43 -27.11
N ALA A 449 8.54 -11.86 -27.52
CA ALA A 449 7.23 -12.36 -27.14
C ALA A 449 6.95 -13.73 -27.77
N ILE A 450 7.34 -13.92 -29.02
CA ILE A 450 7.23 -15.20 -29.73
C ILE A 450 8.00 -16.29 -28.99
N ASP A 451 9.27 -16.05 -28.63
CA ASP A 451 10.12 -17.02 -27.94
C ASP A 451 9.52 -17.46 -26.58
N ILE A 452 8.86 -16.53 -25.87
CA ILE A 452 8.13 -16.85 -24.63
C ILE A 452 6.91 -17.72 -24.94
N LEU A 453 6.08 -17.31 -25.91
CA LEU A 453 4.83 -18.00 -26.24
C LEU A 453 5.04 -19.43 -26.74
N GLU A 454 6.17 -19.73 -27.37
CA GLU A 454 6.55 -21.10 -27.75
C GLU A 454 6.57 -22.04 -26.53
N GLY A 455 7.11 -21.59 -25.39
CA GLY A 455 7.07 -22.34 -24.13
C GLY A 455 5.66 -22.57 -23.59
N TYR A 456 4.69 -21.75 -24.00
CA TYR A 456 3.29 -21.86 -23.62
C TYR A 456 2.41 -22.60 -24.64
N GLY A 457 3.03 -23.19 -25.68
CA GLY A 457 2.37 -24.05 -26.65
C GLY A 457 2.10 -23.42 -28.01
N LEU A 458 2.68 -22.25 -28.30
CA LEU A 458 2.62 -21.65 -29.64
C LEU A 458 3.43 -22.50 -30.62
N GLY A 459 2.78 -22.98 -31.68
CA GLY A 459 3.42 -23.85 -32.67
C GLY A 459 4.17 -23.09 -33.76
N ARG A 460 5.15 -23.75 -34.38
CA ARG A 460 5.74 -23.32 -35.67
C ARG A 460 5.19 -24.19 -36.79
N LEU A 461 4.89 -23.55 -37.92
CA LEU A 461 4.47 -24.22 -39.13
C LEU A 461 5.58 -24.10 -40.18
N ASN A 462 6.10 -25.25 -40.61
CA ASN A 462 7.11 -25.41 -41.66
C ASN A 462 6.51 -26.08 -42.91
N ILE A 463 7.26 -26.12 -44.01
CA ILE A 463 6.73 -26.65 -45.27
C ILE A 463 6.36 -28.14 -45.19
N GLN A 464 7.07 -28.92 -44.37
CA GLN A 464 6.76 -30.34 -44.15
C GLN A 464 5.42 -30.56 -43.46
N THR A 465 4.95 -29.59 -42.67
CA THR A 465 3.65 -29.65 -41.99
C THR A 465 2.48 -29.47 -42.96
N PHE A 466 2.69 -28.85 -44.13
CA PHE A 466 1.69 -28.74 -45.20
C PHE A 466 1.63 -29.98 -46.11
N LEU A 467 2.72 -30.74 -46.17
CA LEU A 467 2.85 -31.90 -47.06
C LEU A 467 2.34 -33.21 -46.43
N ASN A 468 2.07 -33.19 -45.12
CA ASN A 468 1.45 -34.27 -44.34
C ASN A 468 0.03 -33.88 -43.97
#